data_AF-A0A428U9T6-F1
#
_entry.id   AF-A0A428U9T6-F1
#
_cell.length_a   1.000
_cell.length_b   1.000
_cell.length_c   1.000
_cell.angle_alpha   90.00
_cell.angle_beta   90.00
_cell.angle_gamma   90.00
#
_symmetry.space_group_name_H-M   'P 1'
#
loop_
_entity.id
_entity.type
_entity.pdbx_description
1 polymer ?
#
loop_
_entity_poly.entity_id
_entity_poly.type
_entity_poly.pdbx_seq_one_letter_code
_entity_poly.pdbx_strand_id
1 'polypeptide(L)'
;MAEIFAKSLALKHKTCSLINVLQYNGGTFEQAKDPLVFTFAKRPIDKPECTVFHIAKQCIEERHRDALPMVGYFDYQTIISKRRQKLKPRPHPCKGYNGPVQRLCQRKLCKVTPQTWSQDPYLVCTLLSMAQSLALKSRSTQPNVYVTRLLVTTKSDQEYVHLFEAEIPSKLLDLLDDPTLSMKHVCWPTIHHSKLPFQPYSTFQMRLTARLIEVHRVQGPLGAEPADFHDSKVISNKRKLPEGNDFTRRIDNCIAGLDGLAFSRGRGQM
;
A
#
# COMPACT_ATOMS: atom_id res chain seq x y z
N MET A 1 17.31 13.84 -12.75
CA MET A 1 16.68 13.21 -11.56
C MET A 1 15.69 12.10 -11.91
N ALA A 2 14.71 12.33 -12.80
CA ALA A 2 13.76 11.29 -13.21
C ALA A 2 14.43 10.01 -13.78
N GLU A 3 15.46 10.18 -14.61
CA GLU A 3 16.22 9.03 -15.13
C GLU A 3 16.94 8.24 -14.03
N ILE A 4 17.53 8.93 -13.06
CA ILE A 4 18.19 8.29 -11.92
C ILE A 4 17.16 7.52 -11.08
N PHE A 5 15.98 8.09 -10.85
CA PHE A 5 14.88 7.41 -10.17
C PHE A 5 14.46 6.12 -10.90
N ALA A 6 14.35 6.16 -12.23
CA ALA A 6 13.97 5.01 -13.03
C ALA A 6 15.04 3.90 -13.03
N LYS A 7 16.31 4.27 -13.25
CA LYS A 7 17.40 3.32 -13.53
C LYS A 7 18.15 2.83 -12.29
N SER A 8 18.09 3.56 -11.17
CA SER A 8 18.89 3.22 -10.00
C SER A 8 18.43 1.89 -9.37
N LEU A 9 19.39 1.00 -9.09
CA LEU A 9 19.13 -0.21 -8.31
C LEU A 9 19.31 0.01 -6.80
N ALA A 10 19.93 1.11 -6.41
CA ALA A 10 20.15 1.45 -5.01
C ALA A 10 18.93 2.20 -4.45
N LEU A 11 18.31 1.62 -3.41
CA LEU A 11 17.13 2.20 -2.73
C LEU A 11 17.38 3.65 -2.31
N LYS A 12 18.52 3.92 -1.66
CA LYS A 12 18.87 5.28 -1.21
C LYS A 12 18.88 6.28 -2.37
N HIS A 13 19.48 5.92 -3.51
CA HIS A 13 19.53 6.78 -4.69
C HIS A 13 18.15 6.96 -5.32
N LYS A 14 17.32 5.90 -5.37
CA LYS A 14 15.93 6.00 -5.84
C LYS A 14 15.10 6.95 -4.98
N THR A 15 15.12 6.75 -3.65
CA THR A 15 14.38 7.59 -2.71
C THR A 15 14.83 9.04 -2.78
N CYS A 16 16.15 9.31 -2.76
CA CYS A 16 16.66 10.67 -2.93
C CYS A 16 16.26 11.28 -4.27
N SER A 17 16.28 10.50 -5.35
CA SER A 17 15.87 10.98 -6.67
C SER A 17 14.38 11.31 -6.72
N LEU A 18 13.53 10.49 -6.13
CA LEU A 18 12.09 10.76 -6.04
C LEU A 18 11.79 11.99 -5.18
N ILE A 19 12.44 12.11 -4.02
CA ILE A 19 12.30 13.30 -3.15
C ILE A 19 12.61 14.56 -3.96
N ASN A 20 13.70 14.57 -4.74
CA ASN A 20 14.04 15.70 -5.60
C ASN A 20 13.05 15.92 -6.75
N VAL A 21 12.45 14.87 -7.30
CA VAL A 21 11.39 14.99 -8.32
C VAL A 21 10.13 15.63 -7.73
N LEU A 22 9.76 15.29 -6.49
CA LEU A 22 8.53 15.77 -5.84
C LEU A 22 8.69 17.10 -5.10
N GLN A 23 9.89 17.42 -4.59
CA GLN A 23 10.19 18.59 -3.74
C GLN A 23 11.05 19.67 -4.41
N TYR A 24 11.09 19.72 -5.75
CA TYR A 24 11.79 20.77 -6.46
C TYR A 24 11.36 22.18 -5.99
N ASN A 25 12.17 23.22 -6.25
CA ASN A 25 11.83 24.59 -5.81
C ASN A 25 10.44 25.03 -6.31
N GLY A 26 9.54 25.37 -5.37
CA GLY A 26 8.11 25.60 -5.63
C GLY A 26 7.23 24.35 -5.58
N GLY A 27 7.76 23.25 -5.03
CA GLY A 27 7.17 21.91 -5.08
C GLY A 27 5.83 21.78 -4.37
N THR A 28 4.98 20.94 -4.96
CA THR A 28 3.63 20.66 -4.45
C THR A 28 3.62 19.66 -3.31
N PHE A 29 4.75 19.02 -2.99
CA PHE A 29 4.81 17.96 -1.99
C PHE A 29 5.82 18.26 -0.88
N GLU A 30 5.44 17.96 0.36
CA GLU A 30 6.27 18.03 1.56
C GLU A 30 6.43 16.63 2.16
N GLN A 31 7.65 16.22 2.47
CA GLN A 31 7.86 14.91 3.10
C GLN A 31 7.38 14.92 4.55
N ALA A 32 6.58 13.92 4.91
CA ALA A 32 6.19 13.67 6.27
C ALA A 32 7.40 13.21 7.09
N LYS A 33 7.56 13.79 8.29
CA LYS A 33 8.61 13.38 9.24
C LYS A 33 8.18 12.20 10.11
N ASP A 34 6.88 12.04 10.32
CA ASP A 34 6.35 11.01 11.21
C ASP A 34 6.45 9.62 10.56
N PRO A 35 6.91 8.60 11.30
CA PRO A 35 6.95 7.24 10.78
C PRO A 35 5.52 6.71 10.60
N LEU A 36 5.36 5.93 9.55
CA LEU A 36 4.12 5.22 9.29
C LEU A 36 4.01 3.99 10.21
N VAL A 37 2.86 3.80 10.83
CA VAL A 37 2.60 2.67 11.74
C VAL A 37 1.27 2.05 11.36
N PHE A 38 1.26 0.73 11.17
CA PHE A 38 0.04 -0.04 11.04
C PHE A 38 -0.46 -0.42 12.43
N THR A 39 -1.67 -0.04 12.77
CA THR A 39 -2.32 -0.41 14.02
C THR A 39 -3.48 -1.38 13.79
N PHE A 40 -3.65 -2.33 14.70
CA PHE A 40 -4.79 -3.23 14.76
C PHE A 40 -5.15 -3.48 16.22
N ALA A 41 -6.44 -3.42 16.56
CA ALA A 41 -6.91 -3.55 17.94
C ALA A 41 -6.18 -2.60 18.91
N LYS A 42 -5.99 -1.33 18.51
CA LYS A 42 -5.20 -0.30 19.22
C LYS A 42 -3.72 -0.64 19.46
N ARG A 43 -3.18 -1.68 18.80
CA ARG A 43 -1.79 -2.12 18.96
C ARG A 43 -1.00 -1.87 17.68
N PRO A 44 0.23 -1.32 17.77
CA PRO A 44 1.11 -1.21 16.62
C PRO A 44 1.61 -2.59 16.20
N ILE A 45 1.33 -3.00 14.96
CA ILE A 45 1.69 -4.32 14.43
C ILE A 45 2.91 -4.24 13.51
N ASP A 46 2.97 -3.22 12.64
CA ASP A 46 4.07 -3.06 11.69
C ASP A 46 4.45 -1.59 11.49
N LYS A 47 5.68 -1.37 11.03
CA LYS A 47 6.18 -0.06 10.59
C LYS A 47 6.62 -0.18 9.14
N PRO A 48 5.72 0.12 8.18
CA PRO A 48 6.07 0.08 6.77
C PRO A 48 7.22 1.04 6.48
N GLU A 49 8.23 0.58 5.75
CA GLU A 49 9.33 1.42 5.26
C GLU A 49 8.87 2.19 4.02
N CYS A 50 7.92 3.10 4.25
CA CYS A 50 7.31 3.94 3.24
C CYS A 50 7.73 5.41 3.46
N THR A 51 8.18 6.07 2.41
CA THR A 51 8.44 7.51 2.43
C THR A 51 7.13 8.22 2.12
N VAL A 52 6.62 9.02 3.05
CA VAL A 52 5.30 9.66 2.90
C VAL A 52 5.46 11.14 2.55
N PHE A 53 4.55 11.64 1.72
CA PHE A 53 4.47 13.01 1.26
C PHE A 53 3.04 13.53 1.46
N HIS A 54 2.95 14.78 1.88
CA HIS A 54 1.72 15.58 1.94
C HIS A 54 1.73 16.59 0.81
N ILE A 55 0.56 17.00 0.36
CA ILE A 55 0.45 18.14 -0.56
C ILE A 55 0.70 19.42 0.26
N ALA A 56 1.61 20.26 -0.21
CA ALA A 56 2.05 21.48 0.45
C ALA A 56 0.88 22.44 0.63
N LYS A 57 0.76 23.06 1.81
CA LYS A 57 -0.43 23.87 2.19
C LYS A 57 -0.71 25.03 1.24
N GLN A 58 0.35 25.62 0.71
CA GLN A 58 0.31 26.72 -0.25
C GLN A 58 -0.30 26.34 -1.61
N CYS A 59 -0.39 25.04 -1.93
CA CYS A 59 -0.99 24.54 -3.16
C CYS A 59 -2.47 24.14 -2.98
N ILE A 60 -3.04 24.38 -1.80
CA ILE A 60 -4.38 23.93 -1.42
C ILE A 60 -5.33 25.13 -1.40
N GLU A 61 -6.37 25.11 -2.23
CA GLU A 61 -7.53 25.96 -2.01
C GLU A 61 -8.23 25.53 -0.70
N GLU A 62 -8.61 26.47 0.17
CA GLU A 62 -9.13 26.17 1.52
C GLU A 62 -10.28 25.15 1.54
N ARG A 63 -11.05 25.06 0.45
CA ARG A 63 -12.18 24.15 0.28
C ARG A 63 -11.80 22.68 0.09
N HIS A 64 -10.52 22.36 -0.14
CA HIS A 64 -10.05 21.01 -0.44
C HIS A 64 -9.12 20.41 0.62
N ARG A 65 -8.92 21.12 1.74
CA ARG A 65 -7.93 20.73 2.76
C ARG A 65 -8.18 19.35 3.39
N ASP A 66 -9.44 18.91 3.45
CA ASP A 66 -9.84 17.65 4.09
C ASP A 66 -9.89 16.43 3.15
N ALA A 67 -9.71 16.64 1.83
CA ALA A 67 -9.85 15.60 0.82
C ALA A 67 -8.53 15.24 0.11
N LEU A 68 -7.39 15.72 0.61
CA LEU A 68 -6.13 15.54 -0.09
C LEU A 68 -5.56 14.15 0.13
N PRO A 69 -5.11 13.49 -0.95
CA PRO A 69 -4.53 12.17 -0.83
C PRO A 69 -3.18 12.25 -0.10
N MET A 70 -2.95 11.29 0.79
CA MET A 70 -1.60 11.02 1.28
C MET A 70 -0.85 10.23 0.21
N VAL A 71 0.34 10.70 -0.16
CA VAL A 71 1.18 10.02 -1.16
C VAL A 71 2.30 9.28 -0.45
N GLY A 72 2.42 7.98 -0.69
CA GLY A 72 3.48 7.12 -0.19
C GLY A 72 4.40 6.69 -1.33
N TYR A 73 5.67 6.47 -1.02
CA TYR A 73 6.62 5.80 -1.90
C TYR A 73 7.23 4.59 -1.21
N PHE A 74 7.31 3.52 -1.98
CA PHE A 74 7.76 2.23 -1.51
C PHE A 74 8.58 1.50 -2.59
N ASP A 75 9.71 0.90 -2.20
CA ASP A 75 10.44 -0.02 -3.06
C ASP A 75 10.09 -1.45 -2.66
N TYR A 76 9.50 -2.21 -3.58
CA TYR A 76 9.03 -3.57 -3.31
C TYR A 76 10.16 -4.52 -2.89
N GLN A 77 11.41 -4.21 -3.28
CA GLN A 77 12.56 -5.01 -2.90
C GLN A 77 12.83 -5.00 -1.38
N THR A 78 12.32 -3.99 -0.67
CA THR A 78 12.32 -3.93 0.79
C THR A 78 11.51 -5.08 1.41
N ILE A 79 10.32 -5.41 0.87
CA ILE A 79 9.49 -6.53 1.38
C ILE A 79 10.20 -7.85 1.15
N ILE A 80 10.68 -8.06 -0.07
CA ILE A 80 11.38 -9.29 -0.44
C ILE A 80 12.58 -9.51 0.50
N SER A 81 13.35 -8.44 0.77
CA SER A 81 14.50 -8.48 1.68
C SER A 81 14.08 -8.80 3.12
N LYS A 82 13.05 -8.12 3.64
CA LYS A 82 12.50 -8.38 4.98
C LYS A 82 11.99 -9.80 5.16
N ARG A 83 11.25 -10.34 4.18
CA ARG A 83 10.77 -11.73 4.20
C ARG A 83 11.93 -12.72 4.28
N ARG A 84 12.94 -12.52 3.42
CA ARG A 84 14.14 -13.38 3.40
C ARG A 84 14.92 -13.32 4.70
N GLN A 85 15.03 -12.13 5.30
CA GLN A 85 15.73 -11.95 6.57
C GLN A 85 14.99 -12.64 7.72
N LYS A 86 13.66 -12.45 7.83
CA LYS A 86 12.85 -13.07 8.88
C LYS A 86 12.76 -14.59 8.76
N LEU A 87 12.78 -15.11 7.52
CA LEU A 87 12.75 -16.55 7.24
C LEU A 87 14.15 -17.13 6.98
N LYS A 88 15.22 -16.45 7.38
CA LYS A 88 16.58 -16.96 7.21
C LYS A 88 16.76 -18.23 8.07
N PRO A 89 17.20 -19.36 7.48
CA PRO A 89 17.41 -20.59 8.25
C PRO A 89 18.49 -20.38 9.30
N ARG A 90 18.23 -20.87 10.52
CA ARG A 90 19.24 -20.88 11.58
C ARG A 90 20.34 -21.88 11.23
N PRO A 91 21.62 -21.53 11.45
CA PRO A 91 22.72 -22.46 11.22
C PRO A 91 22.60 -23.67 12.15
N HIS A 92 23.16 -24.81 11.74
CA HIS A 92 23.20 -26.01 12.57
C HIS A 92 24.03 -25.75 13.85
N PRO A 93 23.61 -26.23 15.04
CA PRO A 93 24.34 -26.01 16.30
C PRO A 93 25.81 -26.45 16.24
N CYS A 94 26.10 -27.57 15.57
CA CYS A 94 27.45 -28.12 15.46
C CYS A 94 28.28 -27.56 14.29
N LYS A 95 27.95 -26.36 13.75
CA LYS A 95 28.49 -25.79 12.51
C LYS A 95 28.27 -26.71 11.30
N GLY A 96 27.32 -26.35 10.45
CA GLY A 96 27.03 -27.15 9.26
C GLY A 96 25.76 -26.72 8.53
N TYR A 97 25.56 -27.33 7.37
CA TYR A 97 24.40 -27.12 6.53
C TYR A 97 23.15 -27.78 7.15
N ASN A 98 22.13 -26.97 7.47
CA ASN A 98 20.86 -27.47 7.98
C ASN A 98 19.82 -27.56 6.85
N GLY A 99 19.96 -28.57 6.00
CA GLY A 99 19.08 -28.79 4.85
C GLY A 99 17.59 -28.87 5.20
N PRO A 100 17.18 -29.62 6.25
CA PRO A 100 15.79 -29.67 6.68
C PRO A 100 15.22 -28.29 7.06
N VAL A 101 15.94 -27.50 7.86
CA VAL A 101 15.49 -26.15 8.24
C VAL A 101 15.47 -25.22 7.03
N GLN A 102 16.44 -25.32 6.12
CA GLN A 102 16.41 -24.54 4.88
C GLN A 102 15.16 -24.84 4.05
N ARG A 103 14.81 -26.13 3.86
CA ARG A 103 13.59 -26.51 3.14
C ARG A 103 12.33 -26.00 3.82
N LEU A 104 12.28 -26.03 5.16
CA LEU A 104 11.15 -25.49 5.92
C LEU A 104 11.03 -23.97 5.73
N CYS A 105 12.14 -23.23 5.84
CA CYS A 105 12.19 -21.80 5.58
C CYS A 105 11.77 -21.45 4.15
N GLN A 106 12.25 -22.20 3.15
CA GLN A 106 11.86 -22.04 1.75
C GLN A 106 10.35 -22.22 1.58
N ARG A 107 9.77 -23.28 2.16
CA ARG A 107 8.33 -23.54 2.12
C ARG A 107 7.53 -22.40 2.76
N LYS A 108 7.97 -21.88 3.91
CA LYS A 108 7.35 -20.71 4.54
C LYS A 108 7.46 -19.47 3.65
N LEU A 109 8.61 -19.24 3.02
CA LEU A 109 8.83 -18.09 2.15
C LEU A 109 7.91 -18.13 0.92
N CYS A 110 7.76 -19.30 0.29
CA CYS A 110 6.83 -19.50 -0.82
C CYS A 110 5.37 -19.30 -0.40
N LYS A 111 5.00 -19.62 0.85
CA LYS A 111 3.63 -19.39 1.35
C LYS A 111 3.31 -17.90 1.57
N VAL A 112 4.28 -17.11 2.04
CA VAL A 112 4.07 -15.68 2.35
C VAL A 112 4.40 -14.75 1.18
N THR A 113 5.05 -15.27 0.14
CA THR A 113 5.36 -14.49 -1.06
C THR A 113 4.25 -14.72 -2.08
N PRO A 114 3.53 -13.67 -2.49
CA PRO A 114 2.48 -13.81 -3.49
C PRO A 114 3.09 -14.20 -4.84
N GLN A 115 2.32 -14.94 -5.65
CA GLN A 115 2.72 -15.24 -7.04
C GLN A 115 2.80 -13.95 -7.87
N THR A 116 1.82 -13.07 -7.68
CA THR A 116 1.75 -11.76 -8.32
C THR A 116 2.10 -10.69 -7.31
N TRP A 117 3.23 -10.00 -7.49
CA TRP A 117 3.73 -9.02 -6.52
C TRP A 117 2.78 -7.84 -6.30
N SER A 118 2.01 -7.43 -7.31
CA SER A 118 1.05 -6.32 -7.19
C SER A 118 -0.18 -6.67 -6.37
N GLN A 119 -0.38 -7.96 -6.07
CA GLN A 119 -1.44 -8.46 -5.19
C GLN A 119 -0.91 -8.76 -3.78
N ASP A 120 0.26 -8.24 -3.43
CA ASP A 120 0.87 -8.45 -2.14
C ASP A 120 0.06 -7.76 -1.02
N PRO A 121 -0.40 -8.50 -0.01
CA PRO A 121 -1.16 -7.90 1.09
C PRO A 121 -0.41 -6.82 1.86
N TYR A 122 0.92 -6.80 1.85
CA TYR A 122 1.69 -5.72 2.46
C TYR A 122 1.44 -4.35 1.81
N LEU A 123 1.07 -4.31 0.51
CA LEU A 123 0.69 -3.06 -0.15
C LEU A 123 -0.61 -2.52 0.46
N VAL A 124 -1.56 -3.41 0.75
CA VAL A 124 -2.82 -3.08 1.43
C VAL A 124 -2.53 -2.55 2.84
N CYS A 125 -1.71 -3.25 3.62
CA CYS A 125 -1.32 -2.79 4.96
C CYS A 125 -0.67 -1.41 4.93
N THR A 126 0.18 -1.14 3.93
CA THR A 126 0.85 0.16 3.77
C THR A 126 -0.16 1.27 3.49
N LEU A 127 -1.11 1.04 2.57
CA LEU A 127 -2.21 1.98 2.27
C LEU A 127 -3.08 2.21 3.52
N LEU A 128 -3.43 1.15 4.26
CA LEU A 128 -4.20 1.27 5.50
C LEU A 128 -3.46 2.09 6.56
N SER A 129 -2.15 1.89 6.75
CA SER A 129 -1.37 2.71 7.66
C SER A 129 -1.35 4.19 7.27
N MET A 130 -1.33 4.48 5.96
CA MET A 130 -1.42 5.86 5.46
C MET A 130 -2.77 6.49 5.83
N ALA A 131 -3.86 5.76 5.64
CA ALA A 131 -5.19 6.21 6.04
C ALA A 131 -5.32 6.37 7.57
N GLN A 132 -4.78 5.46 8.37
CA GLN A 132 -4.72 5.60 9.83
C GLN A 132 -3.95 6.85 10.26
N SER A 133 -2.83 7.16 9.59
CA SER A 133 -2.05 8.37 9.85
C SER A 133 -2.82 9.65 9.49
N LEU A 134 -3.58 9.64 8.39
CA LEU A 134 -4.49 10.73 8.05
C LEU A 134 -5.59 10.91 9.11
N ALA A 135 -6.25 9.82 9.51
CA ALA A 135 -7.31 9.83 10.51
C ALA A 135 -6.86 10.42 11.85
N LEU A 136 -5.64 10.09 12.29
CA LEU A 136 -5.06 10.63 13.51
C LEU A 136 -4.79 12.14 13.44
N LYS A 137 -4.54 12.67 12.24
CA LYS A 137 -4.19 14.08 12.00
C LYS A 137 -5.41 14.97 11.75
N SER A 138 -6.57 14.39 11.42
CA SER A 138 -7.82 15.13 11.22
C SER A 138 -8.32 15.73 12.55
N ARG A 139 -8.40 17.07 12.64
CA ARG A 139 -8.71 17.80 13.89
C ARG A 139 -10.14 18.35 13.99
N SER A 140 -10.90 18.44 12.90
CA SER A 140 -12.18 19.16 12.87
C SER A 140 -13.39 18.26 12.60
N THR A 141 -13.35 17.48 11.52
CA THR A 141 -14.38 16.51 11.14
C THR A 141 -13.67 15.33 10.53
N GLN A 142 -13.87 14.11 11.04
CA GLN A 142 -13.27 12.95 10.39
C GLN A 142 -13.95 12.76 9.02
N PRO A 143 -13.18 12.76 7.91
CA PRO A 143 -13.76 12.51 6.61
C PRO A 143 -14.33 11.07 6.58
N ASN A 144 -15.41 10.87 5.83
CA ASN A 144 -15.97 9.53 5.64
C ASN A 144 -15.02 8.59 4.89
N VAL A 145 -14.09 9.15 4.11
CA VAL A 145 -13.15 8.43 3.25
C VAL A 145 -11.78 9.10 3.31
N TYR A 146 -10.73 8.29 3.41
CA TYR A 146 -9.34 8.68 3.34
C TYR A 146 -8.74 8.22 2.01
N VAL A 147 -8.26 9.16 1.19
CA VAL A 147 -7.63 8.84 -0.09
C VAL A 147 -6.14 8.60 0.12
N THR A 148 -5.64 7.47 -0.39
CA THR A 148 -4.22 7.10 -0.28
C THR A 148 -3.68 6.71 -1.65
N ARG A 149 -2.44 7.12 -1.93
CA ARG A 149 -1.73 6.89 -3.20
C ARG A 149 -0.34 6.34 -2.93
N LEU A 150 -0.10 5.08 -3.26
CA LEU A 150 1.19 4.44 -3.05
C LEU A 150 1.92 4.24 -4.37
N LEU A 151 3.02 4.96 -4.53
CA LEU A 151 3.99 4.74 -5.58
C LEU A 151 4.87 3.54 -5.21
N VAL A 152 4.93 2.56 -6.10
CA VAL A 152 5.75 1.37 -5.94
C VAL A 152 6.70 1.24 -7.12
N THR A 153 7.98 1.05 -6.83
CA THR A 153 8.94 0.56 -7.82
C THR A 153 9.34 -0.86 -7.50
N THR A 154 9.69 -1.61 -8.54
CA THR A 154 10.22 -2.96 -8.41
C THR A 154 11.59 -3.03 -9.06
N LYS A 155 12.40 -4.03 -8.70
CA LYS A 155 13.69 -4.25 -9.38
C LYS A 155 13.50 -4.76 -10.82
N SER A 156 12.40 -5.47 -11.06
CA SER A 156 12.08 -6.10 -12.35
C SER A 156 11.47 -5.14 -13.37
N ASP A 157 10.84 -4.06 -12.93
CA ASP A 157 10.21 -3.06 -13.79
C ASP A 157 10.98 -1.74 -13.73
N GLN A 158 11.69 -1.43 -14.82
CA GLN A 158 12.43 -0.19 -15.01
C GLN A 158 11.73 0.76 -16.01
N GLU A 159 10.57 0.36 -16.53
CA GLU A 159 9.81 1.10 -17.53
C GLU A 159 8.71 1.93 -16.86
N TYR A 160 8.15 1.42 -15.77
CA TYR A 160 7.03 2.02 -15.07
C TYR A 160 7.28 2.22 -13.57
N VAL A 161 6.75 3.32 -13.04
CA VAL A 161 6.37 3.39 -11.62
C VAL A 161 4.93 2.93 -11.51
N HIS A 162 4.64 2.09 -10.52
CA HIS A 162 3.28 1.62 -10.27
C HIS A 162 2.61 2.54 -9.26
N LEU A 163 1.36 2.88 -9.52
CA LEU A 163 0.54 3.68 -8.62
C LEU A 163 -0.62 2.81 -8.13
N PHE A 164 -0.73 2.66 -6.82
CA PHE A 164 -1.84 2.02 -6.15
C PHE A 164 -2.67 3.09 -5.44
N GLU A 165 -3.95 3.17 -5.75
CA GLU A 165 -4.86 4.18 -5.22
C GLU A 165 -6.00 3.49 -4.50
N ALA A 166 -6.33 3.99 -3.31
CA ALA A 166 -7.41 3.44 -2.51
C ALA A 166 -8.16 4.55 -1.76
N GLU A 167 -9.48 4.46 -1.83
CA GLU A 167 -10.42 5.19 -0.99
C GLU A 167 -10.78 4.32 0.21
N ILE A 168 -10.30 4.70 1.40
CA ILE A 168 -10.41 3.90 2.61
C ILE A 168 -11.50 4.50 3.50
N PRO A 169 -12.63 3.81 3.72
CA PRO A 169 -13.70 4.31 4.58
C PRO A 169 -13.27 4.45 6.04
N SER A 170 -13.72 5.51 6.72
CA SER A 170 -13.47 5.71 8.16
C SER A 170 -13.96 4.52 9.00
N LYS A 171 -15.16 3.99 8.68
CA LYS A 171 -15.72 2.80 9.33
C LYS A 171 -14.81 1.57 9.27
N LEU A 172 -14.01 1.42 8.22
CA LEU A 172 -13.04 0.34 8.14
C LEU A 172 -11.88 0.58 9.12
N LEU A 173 -11.44 1.82 9.26
CA LEU A 173 -10.40 2.18 10.24
C LEU A 173 -10.89 1.97 11.67
N ASP A 174 -12.14 2.34 11.97
CA ASP A 174 -12.77 2.10 13.28
C ASP A 174 -12.77 0.61 13.61
N LEU A 175 -13.09 -0.23 12.64
CA LEU A 175 -13.07 -1.68 12.81
C LEU A 175 -11.65 -2.25 12.96
N LEU A 176 -10.65 -1.67 12.29
CA LEU A 176 -9.26 -2.04 12.53
C LEU A 176 -8.81 -1.64 13.94
N ASP A 177 -9.32 -0.53 14.47
CA ASP A 177 -9.01 -0.08 15.84
C ASP A 177 -9.75 -0.87 16.91
N ASP A 178 -11.03 -1.20 16.66
CA ASP A 178 -11.88 -2.04 17.50
C ASP A 178 -12.48 -3.21 16.69
N PRO A 179 -11.82 -4.39 16.70
CA PRO A 179 -12.28 -5.56 15.96
C PRO A 179 -13.55 -6.20 16.57
N THR A 180 -14.07 -5.69 17.69
CA THR A 180 -15.35 -6.15 18.25
C THR A 180 -16.55 -5.52 17.54
N LEU A 181 -16.33 -4.46 16.76
CA LEU A 181 -17.37 -3.81 15.96
C LEU A 181 -17.91 -4.75 14.89
N SER A 182 -19.18 -4.57 14.53
CA SER A 182 -19.82 -5.41 13.52
C SER A 182 -19.25 -5.14 12.14
N MET A 183 -18.78 -6.20 11.48
CA MET A 183 -18.39 -6.19 10.06
C MET A 183 -19.57 -5.94 9.10
N LYS A 184 -20.82 -5.96 9.60
CA LYS A 184 -22.01 -5.81 8.75
C LYS A 184 -21.98 -4.45 8.07
N HIS A 185 -22.05 -4.45 6.74
CA HIS A 185 -22.03 -3.26 5.87
C HIS A 185 -20.70 -2.51 5.78
N VAL A 186 -19.57 -3.09 6.24
CA VAL A 186 -18.24 -2.54 5.97
C VAL A 186 -17.72 -3.11 4.66
N CYS A 187 -17.57 -2.25 3.66
CA CYS A 187 -16.95 -2.62 2.39
C CYS A 187 -15.43 -2.47 2.49
N TRP A 188 -14.71 -3.48 2.01
CA TRP A 188 -13.26 -3.36 1.78
C TRP A 188 -12.99 -2.38 0.63
N PRO A 189 -11.92 -1.58 0.72
CA PRO A 189 -11.58 -0.61 -0.30
C PRO A 189 -11.21 -1.32 -1.61
N THR A 190 -11.65 -0.77 -2.72
CA THR A 190 -11.14 -1.15 -4.03
C THR A 190 -9.79 -0.47 -4.22
N ILE A 191 -8.77 -1.25 -4.55
CA ILE A 191 -7.44 -0.73 -4.84
C ILE A 191 -7.26 -0.68 -6.35
N HIS A 192 -7.16 0.51 -6.89
CA HIS A 192 -6.87 0.75 -8.30
C HIS A 192 -5.37 0.66 -8.51
N HIS A 193 -4.95 -0.16 -9.46
CA HIS A 193 -3.55 -0.29 -9.86
C HIS A 193 -3.38 0.30 -11.26
N SER A 194 -2.55 1.33 -11.38
CA SER A 194 -2.16 1.92 -12.65
C SER A 194 -0.63 1.93 -12.80
N LYS A 195 -0.18 2.15 -14.04
CA LYS A 195 1.24 2.25 -14.38
C LYS A 195 1.51 3.61 -15.01
N LEU A 196 2.59 4.26 -14.58
CA LEU A 196 3.05 5.50 -15.18
C LEU A 196 4.43 5.27 -15.81
N PRO A 197 4.58 5.46 -17.14
CA PRO A 197 5.86 5.31 -17.79
C PRO A 197 6.88 6.33 -17.26
N PHE A 198 8.13 5.90 -17.05
CA PHE A 198 9.21 6.81 -16.71
C PHE A 198 9.61 7.72 -17.88
N GLN A 199 9.59 7.19 -19.10
CA GLN A 199 9.92 7.96 -20.29
C GLN A 199 8.71 8.69 -20.88
N PRO A 200 8.90 9.85 -21.53
CA PRO A 200 10.12 10.65 -21.54
C PRO A 200 10.43 11.27 -20.16
N TYR A 201 11.70 11.21 -19.76
CA TYR A 201 12.15 11.67 -18.43
C TYR A 201 11.98 13.18 -18.23
N SER A 202 12.02 13.96 -19.31
CA SER A 202 11.87 15.42 -19.29
C SER A 202 10.51 15.88 -18.77
N THR A 203 9.45 15.11 -19.05
CA THR A 203 8.07 15.43 -18.61
C THR A 203 7.57 14.52 -17.49
N PHE A 204 8.39 13.56 -17.04
CA PHE A 204 8.01 12.58 -16.01
C PHE A 204 7.49 13.25 -14.74
N GLN A 205 8.21 14.27 -14.25
CA GLN A 205 7.83 14.99 -13.05
C GLN A 205 6.44 15.62 -13.17
N MET A 206 6.16 16.34 -14.26
CA MET A 206 4.87 16.96 -14.51
C MET A 206 3.75 15.92 -14.57
N ARG A 207 3.96 14.81 -15.28
CA ARG A 207 2.97 13.72 -15.38
C ARG A 207 2.72 13.04 -14.03
N LEU A 208 3.79 12.80 -13.27
CA LEU A 208 3.69 12.20 -11.94
C LEU A 208 2.92 13.11 -11.00
N THR A 209 3.28 14.38 -10.92
CA THR A 209 2.61 15.38 -10.09
C THR A 209 1.14 15.52 -10.47
N ALA A 210 0.81 15.63 -11.76
CA ALA A 210 -0.57 15.70 -12.23
C ALA A 210 -1.39 14.49 -11.77
N ARG A 211 -0.84 13.27 -11.91
CA ARG A 211 -1.49 12.04 -11.44
C ARG A 211 -1.66 11.99 -9.92
N LEU A 212 -0.70 12.49 -9.17
CA LEU A 212 -0.74 12.46 -7.70
C LEU A 212 -1.65 13.53 -7.10
N ILE A 213 -1.92 14.62 -7.82
CA ILE A 213 -2.81 15.71 -7.37
C ILE A 213 -4.24 15.49 -7.89
N GLU A 214 -4.43 14.79 -9.01
CA GLU A 214 -5.72 14.53 -9.63
C GLU A 214 -6.77 14.14 -8.57
N VAL A 215 -7.68 15.05 -8.22
CA VAL A 215 -8.73 14.76 -7.24
C VAL A 215 -9.74 13.90 -7.97
N HIS A 216 -9.78 12.60 -7.68
CA HIS A 216 -10.86 11.75 -8.18
C HIS A 216 -12.17 12.26 -7.57
N ARG A 217 -12.92 13.03 -8.36
CA ARG A 217 -14.36 13.21 -8.18
C ARG A 217 -15.03 12.03 -8.84
N VAL A 218 -15.24 10.94 -8.10
CA VAL A 218 -16.32 10.03 -8.51
C VAL A 218 -17.63 10.75 -8.19
N GLN A 219 -18.23 11.34 -9.22
CA GLN A 219 -19.63 11.78 -9.18
C GLN A 219 -20.50 10.55 -8.84
N GLY A 220 -21.34 10.66 -7.81
CA GLY A 220 -22.41 9.70 -7.59
C GLY A 220 -23.50 9.84 -8.65
N PRO A 221 -24.36 8.84 -8.87
CA PRO A 221 -25.62 9.05 -9.56
C PRO A 221 -26.76 9.14 -8.53
N LEU A 222 -27.33 10.35 -8.39
CA LEU A 222 -28.76 10.49 -8.10
C LEU A 222 -29.48 10.39 -9.45
N GLY A 223 -30.57 9.61 -9.48
CA GLY A 223 -31.11 9.01 -10.70
C GLY A 223 -31.79 9.95 -11.70
N ALA A 224 -31.86 9.43 -12.93
CA ALA A 224 -32.94 9.61 -13.90
C ALA A 224 -32.74 8.57 -15.02
N GLU A 225 -33.57 7.52 -15.05
CA GLU A 225 -34.04 6.92 -16.31
C GLU A 225 -34.86 8.00 -17.07
N PRO A 226 -34.97 8.01 -18.42
CA PRO A 226 -35.16 6.79 -19.21
C PRO A 226 -34.54 6.74 -20.64
N ALA A 227 -34.76 5.57 -21.23
CA ALA A 227 -35.04 5.26 -22.65
C ALA A 227 -33.87 4.74 -23.51
N ASP A 228 -33.88 3.41 -23.66
CA ASP A 228 -33.75 2.65 -24.91
C ASP A 228 -32.72 3.12 -25.94
N PHE A 229 -31.59 2.40 -26.03
CA PHE A 229 -31.06 1.97 -27.33
C PHE A 229 -30.34 0.64 -27.20
N HIS A 230 -30.86 -0.34 -27.94
CA HIS A 230 -30.35 -1.69 -28.06
C HIS A 230 -28.98 -1.71 -28.76
N ASP A 231 -28.11 -2.58 -28.23
CA ASP A 231 -27.27 -3.53 -28.94
C ASP A 231 -25.75 -3.35 -28.77
N SER A 232 -25.18 -4.13 -27.83
CA SER A 232 -23.79 -4.58 -27.87
C SER A 232 -23.58 -5.78 -26.95
N LYS A 233 -23.07 -6.86 -27.56
CA LYS A 233 -22.88 -8.22 -27.01
C LYS A 233 -22.14 -8.26 -25.67
N VAL A 234 -22.84 -8.73 -24.65
CA VAL A 234 -22.27 -9.26 -23.40
C VAL A 234 -21.81 -10.70 -23.63
N ILE A 235 -20.50 -10.94 -23.59
CA ILE A 235 -19.98 -12.30 -23.41
C ILE A 235 -20.04 -12.62 -21.92
N SER A 236 -21.15 -13.22 -21.47
CA SER A 236 -21.30 -13.73 -20.12
C SER A 236 -20.58 -15.08 -19.98
N ASN A 237 -19.40 -15.09 -19.37
CA ASN A 237 -18.85 -16.34 -18.84
C ASN A 237 -19.44 -16.58 -17.44
N LYS A 238 -20.59 -17.26 -17.40
CA LYS A 238 -21.12 -17.86 -16.16
C LYS A 238 -20.16 -18.96 -15.70
N ARG A 239 -19.33 -18.68 -14.70
CA ARG A 239 -18.81 -19.73 -13.79
C ARG A 239 -19.26 -19.39 -12.38
N LYS A 240 -19.97 -20.35 -11.78
CA LYS A 240 -20.43 -20.36 -10.38
C LYS A 240 -19.27 -19.99 -9.45
N LEU A 241 -19.46 -18.94 -8.65
CA LEU A 241 -18.67 -18.67 -7.45
C LEU A 241 -18.91 -19.83 -6.46
N PRO A 242 -17.87 -20.42 -5.86
CA PRO A 242 -18.04 -21.11 -4.60
C PRO A 242 -18.16 -20.06 -3.50
N GLU A 243 -19.34 -20.02 -2.87
CA GLU A 243 -19.53 -19.34 -1.59
C GLU A 243 -18.56 -19.93 -0.56
N GLY A 244 -17.72 -19.07 -0.02
CA GLY A 244 -16.69 -19.40 0.94
C GLY A 244 -15.72 -18.24 0.98
N ASN A 245 -15.81 -17.42 2.02
CA ASN A 245 -15.02 -16.20 2.21
C ASN A 245 -13.50 -16.48 2.12
N ASP A 246 -12.95 -16.39 0.91
CA ASP A 246 -11.54 -16.61 0.57
C ASP A 246 -10.64 -15.50 1.17
N PHE A 247 -11.23 -14.39 1.62
CA PHE A 247 -10.51 -13.22 2.12
C PHE A 247 -10.33 -13.18 3.65
N THR A 248 -11.20 -13.81 4.45
CA THR A 248 -10.95 -13.99 5.89
C THR A 248 -9.68 -14.80 6.11
N ARG A 249 -9.47 -15.84 5.28
CA ARG A 249 -8.18 -16.56 5.19
C ARG A 249 -7.01 -15.68 4.82
N ARG A 250 -7.20 -14.60 4.05
CA ARG A 250 -6.11 -13.68 3.64
C ARG A 250 -5.73 -12.71 4.74
N ILE A 251 -6.70 -12.24 5.53
CA ILE A 251 -6.40 -11.47 6.75
C ILE A 251 -5.79 -12.38 7.80
N ASP A 252 -6.28 -13.61 7.99
CA ASP A 252 -5.64 -14.60 8.85
C ASP A 252 -4.23 -14.94 8.34
N ASN A 253 -3.94 -14.90 7.04
CA ASN A 253 -2.59 -15.06 6.51
C ASN A 253 -1.73 -13.79 6.63
N CYS A 254 -2.31 -12.59 6.63
CA CYS A 254 -1.62 -11.35 6.96
C CYS A 254 -1.28 -11.31 8.45
N ILE A 255 -2.26 -11.61 9.31
CA ILE A 255 -2.13 -11.65 10.76
C ILE A 255 -1.24 -12.83 11.15
N ALA A 256 -1.43 -14.06 10.66
CA ALA A 256 -0.50 -15.18 10.90
C ALA A 256 0.88 -14.94 10.26
N GLY A 257 0.91 -14.21 9.14
CA GLY A 257 2.13 -13.72 8.52
C GLY A 257 2.80 -12.59 9.30
N LEU A 258 2.13 -11.94 10.25
CA LEU A 258 2.65 -10.92 11.17
C LEU A 258 2.91 -11.50 12.58
N ASP A 259 2.09 -12.43 13.06
CA ASP A 259 2.22 -13.20 14.31
C ASP A 259 3.39 -14.19 14.22
N GLY A 260 3.58 -14.82 13.05
CA GLY A 260 4.80 -15.54 12.71
C GLY A 260 6.05 -14.65 12.68
N LEU A 261 5.88 -13.32 12.73
CA LEU A 261 6.93 -12.31 12.85
C LEU A 261 6.95 -11.60 14.22
N ALA A 262 5.97 -11.86 15.09
CA ALA A 262 5.85 -11.26 16.43
C ALA A 262 6.24 -12.25 17.55
N PHE A 263 6.18 -13.57 17.32
CA PHE A 263 6.58 -14.58 18.30
C PHE A 263 8.06 -15.02 18.16
N SER A 264 8.99 -14.13 18.54
CA SER A 264 10.31 -14.55 19.04
C SER A 264 10.99 -13.50 19.93
N ARG A 265 10.26 -12.93 20.90
CA ARG A 265 10.86 -12.27 22.06
C ARG A 265 10.19 -12.76 23.33
N GLY A 266 10.98 -13.43 24.18
CA GLY A 266 10.60 -13.78 25.54
C GLY A 266 10.57 -15.29 25.83
N ARG A 267 11.74 -15.92 26.02
CA ARG A 267 11.94 -16.94 27.06
C ARG A 267 13.44 -17.19 27.29
N GLY A 268 13.85 -17.01 28.54
CA GLY A 268 15.22 -17.02 29.07
C GLY A 268 15.52 -15.65 29.71
N GLN A 269 15.63 -15.47 31.03
CA GLN A 269 16.12 -16.37 32.08
C GLN A 269 15.37 -16.11 33.41
N MET A 270 14.99 -17.18 34.10
CA MET A 270 15.41 -17.43 35.48
C MET A 270 16.34 -18.64 35.42
#